data_AF-A0A1H3JMB4-F1
#
_entry.id   AF-A0A1H3JMB4-F1
#
_cell.length_a   1.000
_cell.length_b   1.000
_cell.length_c   1.000
_cell.angle_alpha   90.00
_cell.angle_beta   90.00
_cell.angle_gamma   90.00
#
_symmetry.space_group_name_H-M   'P 1'
#
loop_
_entity.id
_entity.type
_entity.pdbx_description
1 polymer ?
#
loop_
_entity_poly.entity_id
_entity_poly.type
_entity_poly.pdbx_seq_one_letter_code
_entity_poly.pdbx_strand_id
1 'polypeptide(L)'
;MGFSLQKKVSKIVENEVLIGGIEKREIVIVDYDPLWPNKFLEHKKRIEVALKGRFILIEHIGSTSVPQLAAKPIIDIIIVVEDSSNEATYLPALLDAGYVLRVREPEWHQHRMVRTPERDVHAHIFSLGCPGRLKGKLPFEIDYGRLTENVFYTSLSSVNWQNRTGQT
;
A
#
# COMPACT_ATOMS: atom_id res chain seq x y z
N MET A 1 6.52 -0.14 40.51
CA MET A 1 5.51 -0.83 39.68
C MET A 1 5.01 0.13 38.60
N GLY A 2 5.46 0.00 37.34
CA GLY A 2 5.16 1.02 36.31
C GLY A 2 5.33 0.53 34.86
N PHE A 3 5.17 -0.77 34.60
CA PHE A 3 5.31 -1.34 33.25
C PHE A 3 4.08 -2.19 32.92
N SER A 4 2.97 -1.57 32.49
CA SER A 4 1.84 -2.36 31.94
C SER A 4 0.85 -1.59 31.07
N LEU A 5 0.87 -0.25 31.03
CA LEU A 5 -0.07 0.53 30.23
C LEU A 5 0.45 0.82 28.81
N GLN A 6 1.72 1.22 28.64
CA GLN A 6 2.28 1.55 27.33
C GLN A 6 2.28 0.37 26.33
N LYS A 7 2.65 -0.84 26.78
CA LYS A 7 2.61 -2.06 25.93
C LYS A 7 1.18 -2.50 25.56
N LYS A 8 0.18 -2.14 26.37
CA LYS A 8 -1.22 -2.51 26.13
C LYS A 8 -1.85 -1.54 25.13
N VAL A 9 -1.54 -0.25 25.23
CA VAL A 9 -1.97 0.78 24.27
C VAL A 9 -1.35 0.54 22.89
N SER A 10 -0.05 0.25 22.80
CA SER A 10 0.61 0.00 21.50
C SER A 10 -0.02 -1.19 20.75
N LYS A 11 -0.35 -2.26 21.48
CA LYS A 11 -0.95 -3.47 20.91
C LYS A 11 -2.42 -3.29 20.51
N ILE A 12 -3.13 -2.33 21.09
CA ILE A 12 -4.51 -1.98 20.71
C ILE A 12 -4.50 -1.15 19.42
N VAL A 13 -3.62 -0.14 19.34
CA VAL A 13 -3.48 0.71 18.14
C VAL A 13 -3.05 -0.12 16.92
N GLU A 14 -2.13 -1.08 17.09
CA GLU A 14 -1.68 -1.97 15.99
C GLU A 14 -2.81 -2.87 15.43
N ASN A 15 -3.77 -3.29 16.27
CA ASN A 15 -4.88 -4.14 15.83
C ASN A 15 -6.06 -3.36 15.22
N GLU A 16 -6.20 -2.06 15.54
CA GLU A 16 -7.21 -1.20 14.90
C GLU A 16 -6.81 -0.82 13.47
N VAL A 17 -5.50 -0.69 13.22
CA VAL A 17 -4.96 -0.37 11.90
C VAL A 17 -4.95 -1.58 10.97
N LEU A 18 -4.50 -2.75 11.46
CA LEU A 18 -4.36 -3.96 10.66
C LEU A 18 -5.53 -4.93 10.86
N ILE A 19 -6.41 -5.02 9.87
CA ILE A 19 -7.59 -5.90 9.91
C ILE A 19 -7.14 -7.37 9.77
N GLY A 20 -7.35 -8.16 10.82
CA GLY A 20 -6.87 -9.55 10.88
C GLY A 20 -5.47 -9.70 11.49
N GLY A 21 -4.89 -8.61 12.01
CA GLY A 21 -3.64 -8.63 12.76
C GLY A 21 -2.38 -8.85 11.90
N ILE A 22 -1.28 -9.11 12.58
CA ILE A 22 0.05 -9.33 11.97
C ILE A 22 0.14 -10.76 11.43
N GLU A 23 0.51 -10.88 10.16
CA GLU A 23 0.74 -12.16 9.49
C GLU A 23 2.23 -12.36 9.24
N LYS A 24 2.82 -13.42 9.82
CA LYS A 24 4.18 -13.80 9.47
C LYS A 24 4.21 -14.38 8.06
N ARG A 25 5.15 -13.90 7.25
CA ARG A 25 5.44 -14.42 5.91
C ARG A 25 6.94 -14.58 5.75
N GLU A 26 7.33 -15.56 4.95
CA GLU A 26 8.70 -15.65 4.48
C GLU A 26 9.03 -14.42 3.64
N ILE A 27 10.24 -13.91 3.80
CA ILE A 27 10.73 -12.77 3.03
C ILE A 27 11.57 -13.32 1.90
N VAL A 28 11.00 -13.26 0.70
CA VAL A 28 11.69 -13.62 -0.53
C VAL A 28 11.91 -12.34 -1.34
N ILE A 29 13.16 -12.11 -1.72
CA ILE A 29 13.56 -11.08 -2.69
C ILE A 29 13.97 -11.82 -3.96
N VAL A 30 13.42 -11.39 -5.09
CA VAL A 30 13.73 -11.94 -6.40
C VAL A 30 14.30 -10.86 -7.31
N ASP A 31 15.06 -11.26 -8.32
CA ASP A 31 15.46 -10.37 -9.39
C ASP A 31 14.23 -9.79 -10.10
N TYR A 32 14.44 -8.67 -10.80
CA TYR A 32 13.35 -8.01 -11.51
C TYR A 32 12.67 -8.96 -12.51
N ASP A 33 11.36 -9.10 -12.39
CA ASP A 33 10.54 -9.86 -13.32
C ASP A 33 9.92 -8.92 -14.38
N PRO A 34 10.23 -9.10 -15.69
CA PRO A 34 9.66 -8.29 -16.75
C PRO A 34 8.14 -8.44 -16.90
N LEU A 35 7.50 -9.39 -16.21
CA LEU A 35 6.05 -9.56 -16.17
C LEU A 35 5.34 -8.67 -15.13
N TRP A 36 6.06 -8.04 -14.20
CA TRP A 36 5.44 -7.16 -13.20
C TRP A 36 4.61 -6.01 -13.78
N PRO A 37 5.06 -5.31 -14.86
CA PRO A 37 4.22 -4.30 -15.50
C PRO A 37 2.91 -4.88 -16.07
N ASN A 38 2.94 -6.09 -16.62
CA ASN A 38 1.72 -6.74 -17.15
C ASN A 38 0.75 -7.09 -16.02
N LYS A 39 1.27 -7.64 -14.92
CA LYS A 39 0.46 -7.93 -13.72
C LYS A 39 -0.16 -6.65 -13.16
N PHE A 40 0.58 -5.54 -13.11
CA PHE A 40 0.02 -4.24 -12.76
C PHE A 40 -1.13 -3.84 -13.71
N LEU A 41 -0.93 -3.93 -15.03
CA LEU A 41 -1.96 -3.53 -16.00
C LEU A 41 -3.24 -4.36 -15.88
N GLU A 42 -3.13 -5.66 -15.61
CA GLU A 42 -4.27 -6.54 -15.34
C GLU A 42 -5.08 -6.07 -14.12
N HIS A 43 -4.39 -5.77 -13.02
CA HIS A 43 -5.03 -5.27 -11.81
C HIS A 43 -5.56 -3.85 -11.97
N LYS A 44 -4.86 -2.97 -12.67
CA LYS A 44 -5.36 -1.63 -13.03
C LYS A 44 -6.69 -1.74 -13.76
N LYS A 45 -6.77 -2.56 -14.81
CA LYS A 45 -8.02 -2.77 -15.56
C LYS A 45 -9.14 -3.32 -14.67
N ARG A 46 -8.81 -4.29 -13.80
CA ARG A 46 -9.77 -4.86 -12.83
C ARG A 46 -10.34 -3.76 -11.92
N ILE A 47 -9.49 -2.90 -11.37
CA ILE A 47 -9.87 -1.79 -10.50
C ILE A 47 -10.70 -0.75 -11.26
N GLU A 48 -10.29 -0.36 -12.47
CA GLU A 48 -11.01 0.60 -13.30
C GLU A 48 -12.45 0.14 -13.58
N VAL A 49 -12.63 -1.14 -13.93
CA VAL A 49 -13.94 -1.76 -14.16
C VAL A 49 -14.78 -1.76 -12.89
N ALA A 50 -14.18 -2.12 -11.74
CA ALA A 50 -14.89 -2.16 -10.46
C ALA A 50 -15.36 -0.76 -10.02
N LEU A 51 -14.50 0.24 -10.14
CA LEU A 51 -14.78 1.60 -9.67
C LEU A 51 -15.70 2.39 -10.61
N LYS A 52 -15.85 1.98 -11.87
CA LYS A 52 -16.74 2.61 -12.87
C LYS A 52 -16.52 4.13 -12.98
N GLY A 53 -15.25 4.55 -13.02
CA GLY A 53 -14.86 5.95 -13.11
C GLY A 53 -14.85 6.73 -11.78
N ARG A 54 -15.16 6.08 -10.64
CA ARG A 54 -15.04 6.69 -9.29
C ARG A 54 -13.59 6.65 -8.79
N PHE A 55 -12.66 7.13 -9.60
CA PHE A 55 -11.25 7.28 -9.25
C PHE A 55 -10.66 8.47 -10.03
N ILE A 56 -9.66 9.12 -9.45
CA ILE A 56 -8.86 10.16 -10.11
C ILE A 56 -7.61 9.55 -10.74
N LEU A 57 -6.99 8.57 -10.06
CA LEU A 57 -5.70 8.01 -10.47
C LEU A 57 -5.50 6.57 -10.06
N ILE A 58 -4.82 5.81 -10.91
CA ILE A 58 -4.33 4.46 -10.65
C ILE A 58 -2.93 4.31 -11.26
N GLU A 59 -1.91 4.14 -10.41
CA GLU A 59 -0.50 4.00 -10.82
C GLU A 59 0.23 2.86 -10.11
N HIS A 60 1.26 2.35 -10.79
CA HIS A 60 2.16 1.32 -10.26
C HIS A 60 3.26 1.99 -9.44
N ILE A 61 3.33 1.64 -8.16
CA ILE A 61 4.34 2.16 -7.23
C ILE A 61 5.17 1.01 -6.65
N GLY A 62 6.10 1.36 -5.76
CA GLY A 62 6.96 0.38 -5.09
C GLY A 62 8.08 -0.16 -5.98
N SER A 63 8.88 -1.07 -5.45
CA SER A 63 10.07 -1.57 -6.15
C SER A 63 9.74 -2.32 -7.44
N THR A 64 8.56 -2.97 -7.52
CA THR A 64 8.17 -3.76 -8.70
C THR A 64 7.82 -2.89 -9.92
N SER A 65 7.67 -1.57 -9.75
CA SER A 65 7.50 -0.63 -10.86
C SER A 65 8.82 -0.12 -11.43
N VAL A 66 9.97 -0.44 -10.80
CA VAL A 66 11.29 0.00 -11.22
C VAL A 66 11.99 -1.12 -12.00
N PRO A 67 12.22 -0.96 -13.32
CA PRO A 67 12.94 -1.94 -14.10
C PRO A 67 14.31 -2.27 -13.49
N GLN A 68 14.66 -3.56 -13.53
CA GLN A 68 15.95 -4.10 -13.06
C GLN A 68 16.18 -4.03 -11.54
N LEU A 69 15.20 -3.61 -10.74
CA LEU A 69 15.31 -3.61 -9.28
C LEU A 69 14.82 -4.93 -8.67
N ALA A 70 15.68 -5.58 -7.90
CA ALA A 70 15.29 -6.74 -7.09
C ALA A 70 14.30 -6.34 -5.99
N ALA A 71 13.24 -7.13 -5.80
CA ALA A 71 12.13 -6.75 -4.96
C ALA A 71 11.42 -7.97 -4.34
N LYS A 72 10.53 -7.70 -3.38
CA LYS A 72 9.48 -8.67 -3.04
C LYS A 72 8.52 -8.76 -4.23
N PRO A 73 8.06 -9.95 -4.63
CA PRO A 73 7.18 -10.13 -5.79
C PRO A 73 5.73 -9.70 -5.48
N ILE A 74 5.55 -8.43 -5.12
CA ILE A 74 4.27 -7.82 -4.73
C ILE A 74 4.08 -6.57 -5.58
N ILE A 75 2.94 -6.48 -6.25
CA ILE A 75 2.57 -5.29 -7.01
C ILE A 75 1.92 -4.30 -6.07
N ASP A 76 2.56 -3.15 -5.85
CA ASP A 76 1.98 -2.05 -5.08
C ASP A 76 1.31 -1.05 -6.03
N ILE A 77 0.04 -0.74 -5.77
CA ILE A 77 -0.79 0.14 -6.59
C ILE A 77 -1.25 1.28 -5.71
N ILE A 78 -1.21 2.50 -6.24
CA ILE A 78 -1.88 3.64 -5.61
C ILE A 78 -3.19 3.94 -6.37
N ILE A 79 -4.26 4.17 -5.62
CA ILE A 79 -5.56 4.60 -6.11
C ILE A 79 -5.89 5.93 -5.43
N VAL A 80 -6.19 6.96 -6.21
CA VAL A 80 -6.70 8.22 -5.68
C VAL A 80 -8.20 8.28 -5.94
N VAL A 81 -8.98 8.49 -4.89
CA VAL A 81 -10.44 8.69 -4.94
C VAL A 81 -10.78 10.07 -4.40
N GLU A 82 -12.03 10.52 -4.51
CA GLU A 82 -12.44 11.83 -3.99
C GLU A 82 -12.24 11.92 -2.48
N ASP A 83 -12.71 10.92 -1.73
CA ASP A 83 -12.55 10.80 -0.29
C ASP A 83 -12.33 9.35 0.13
N SER A 84 -11.11 9.01 0.57
CA SER A 84 -10.77 7.66 1.03
C SER A 84 -11.42 7.29 2.36
N SER A 85 -11.91 8.25 3.15
CA SER A 85 -12.66 7.94 4.37
C SER A 85 -14.08 7.44 4.06
N ASN A 86 -14.64 7.83 2.92
CA ASN A 86 -15.98 7.42 2.46
C ASN A 86 -15.94 6.06 1.75
N GLU A 87 -15.62 5.00 2.51
CA GLU A 87 -15.47 3.63 2.00
C GLU A 87 -16.68 3.11 1.21
N ALA A 88 -17.90 3.55 1.56
CA ALA A 88 -19.12 3.13 0.86
C ALA A 88 -19.10 3.44 -0.65
N THR A 89 -18.30 4.42 -1.07
CA THR A 89 -18.19 4.85 -2.47
C THR A 89 -17.28 3.99 -3.33
N TYR A 90 -16.42 3.14 -2.75
CA TYR A 90 -15.44 2.37 -3.54
C TYR A 90 -15.19 0.97 -2.99
N LEU A 91 -15.21 0.80 -1.67
CA LEU A 91 -14.76 -0.43 -1.02
C LEU A 91 -15.61 -1.64 -1.41
N PRO A 92 -16.96 -1.61 -1.41
CA PRO A 92 -17.75 -2.77 -1.82
C PRO A 92 -17.38 -3.28 -3.22
N ALA A 93 -17.14 -2.36 -4.16
CA ALA A 93 -16.75 -2.73 -5.52
C ALA A 93 -15.36 -3.38 -5.59
N LEU A 94 -14.41 -2.93 -4.76
CA LEU A 94 -13.10 -3.57 -4.67
C LEU A 94 -13.20 -4.95 -4.01
N LEU A 95 -14.05 -5.12 -3.00
CA LEU A 95 -14.27 -6.43 -2.38
C LEU A 95 -14.89 -7.41 -3.37
N ASP A 96 -15.91 -6.99 -4.11
CA ASP A 96 -16.55 -7.79 -5.18
C ASP A 96 -15.57 -8.14 -6.31
N ALA A 97 -14.55 -7.30 -6.53
CA ALA A 97 -13.47 -7.56 -7.48
C ALA A 97 -12.38 -8.52 -6.96
N GLY A 98 -12.59 -9.12 -5.77
CA GLY A 98 -11.71 -10.13 -5.19
C GLY A 98 -10.59 -9.56 -4.32
N TYR A 99 -10.70 -8.31 -3.86
CA TYR A 99 -9.77 -7.75 -2.87
C TYR A 99 -10.29 -7.94 -1.44
N VAL A 100 -9.40 -7.86 -0.47
CA VAL A 100 -9.71 -7.86 0.96
C VAL A 100 -9.12 -6.61 1.61
N LEU A 101 -9.91 -5.92 2.44
CA LEU A 101 -9.41 -4.78 3.20
C LEU A 101 -8.44 -5.25 4.29
N ARG A 102 -7.29 -4.59 4.39
CA ARG A 102 -6.25 -4.92 5.37
C ARG A 102 -5.80 -3.77 6.24
N VAL A 103 -5.89 -2.53 5.77
CA VAL A 103 -5.40 -1.37 6.52
C VAL A 103 -6.48 -0.31 6.60
N ARG A 104 -6.67 0.24 7.81
CA ARG A 104 -7.36 1.52 8.05
C ARG A 104 -6.46 2.41 8.90
N GLU A 105 -5.99 3.52 8.34
CA GLU A 105 -5.20 4.50 9.09
C GLU A 105 -5.89 5.87 9.04
N PRO A 106 -6.90 6.11 9.90
CA PRO A 106 -7.61 7.39 9.95
C PRO A 106 -6.66 8.57 10.20
N GLU A 107 -5.71 8.37 11.13
CA GLU A 107 -4.73 9.38 11.54
C GLU A 107 -3.65 9.66 10.48
N TRP A 108 -3.51 8.77 9.48
CA TRP A 108 -2.55 8.93 8.40
C TRP A 108 -3.28 9.12 7.07
N HIS A 109 -3.78 10.35 6.89
CA HIS A 109 -4.44 10.80 5.66
C HIS A 109 -5.63 9.94 5.23
N GLN A 110 -6.33 9.32 6.19
CA GLN A 110 -7.44 8.40 5.89
C GLN A 110 -7.03 7.27 4.93
N HIS A 111 -5.78 6.81 5.01
CA HIS A 111 -5.28 5.73 4.16
C HIS A 111 -6.07 4.44 4.38
N ARG A 112 -6.39 3.78 3.27
CA ARG A 112 -6.89 2.40 3.25
C ARG A 112 -5.97 1.56 2.38
N MET A 113 -5.83 0.29 2.71
CA MET A 113 -5.19 -0.66 1.81
C MET A 113 -6.02 -1.91 1.69
N VAL A 114 -6.30 -2.30 0.45
CA VAL A 114 -6.86 -3.59 0.08
C VAL A 114 -5.79 -4.44 -0.60
N ARG A 115 -5.91 -5.77 -0.55
CA ARG A 115 -4.97 -6.68 -1.22
C ARG A 115 -5.68 -7.89 -1.82
N THR A 116 -4.99 -8.65 -2.66
CA THR A 116 -5.43 -9.98 -3.07
C THR A 116 -5.31 -10.99 -1.91
N PRO A 117 -6.15 -12.04 -1.86
CA PRO A 117 -5.99 -13.16 -0.92
C PRO A 117 -4.61 -13.84 -1.02
N GLU A 118 -4.05 -13.89 -2.23
CA GLU A 118 -2.72 -14.42 -2.55
C GLU A 118 -1.57 -13.54 -2.03
N ARG A 119 -1.88 -12.31 -1.59
CA ARG A 119 -0.94 -11.34 -0.98
C ARG A 119 0.17 -10.89 -1.93
N ASP A 120 -0.11 -10.95 -3.22
CA ASP A 120 0.81 -10.62 -4.31
C ASP A 120 0.48 -9.27 -4.97
N VAL A 121 -0.60 -8.61 -4.53
CA VAL A 121 -0.96 -7.25 -4.91
C VAL A 121 -1.50 -6.49 -3.71
N HIS A 122 -1.01 -5.26 -3.52
CA HIS A 122 -1.51 -4.29 -2.57
C HIS A 122 -2.02 -3.06 -3.32
N ALA A 123 -3.19 -2.57 -2.96
CA ALA A 123 -3.76 -1.34 -3.50
C ALA A 123 -4.04 -0.37 -2.36
N HIS A 124 -3.31 0.74 -2.36
CA HIS A 124 -3.35 1.82 -1.39
C HIS A 124 -4.29 2.92 -1.88
N ILE A 125 -5.29 3.28 -1.07
CA ILE A 125 -6.33 4.25 -1.41
C ILE A 125 -6.12 5.52 -0.58
N PHE A 126 -6.08 6.67 -1.27
CA PHE A 126 -5.95 8.00 -0.68
C PHE A 126 -6.99 8.98 -1.28
N SER A 127 -7.35 10.00 -0.50
CA SER A 127 -8.19 11.12 -0.98
C SER A 127 -7.44 12.01 -1.96
N LEU A 128 -8.21 12.68 -2.82
CA LEU A 128 -7.73 13.78 -3.65
C LEU A 128 -7.11 14.87 -2.76
N GLY A 129 -5.94 15.38 -3.15
CA GLY A 129 -5.22 16.39 -2.38
C GLY A 129 -4.41 15.85 -1.19
N CYS A 130 -4.39 14.53 -0.97
CA CYS A 130 -3.43 13.92 -0.05
C CYS A 130 -1.99 14.16 -0.57
N PRO A 131 -1.05 14.58 0.27
CA PRO A 131 0.34 14.79 -0.15
C PRO A 131 1.04 13.46 -0.53
N GLY A 132 1.16 13.18 -1.84
CA GLY A 132 2.00 12.15 -2.47
C GLY A 132 2.02 12.23 -4.02
N ARG A 133 3.17 11.98 -4.68
CA ARG A 133 3.43 12.22 -6.14
C ARG A 133 2.56 11.35 -7.08
N LEU A 134 2.30 11.84 -8.28
CA LEU A 134 1.85 11.17 -9.53
C LEU A 134 2.25 12.09 -10.69
N LYS A 135 2.83 11.54 -11.77
CA LYS A 135 3.43 12.36 -12.84
C LYS A 135 2.41 12.59 -13.97
N GLY A 136 2.01 13.86 -14.12
CA GLY A 136 1.52 14.42 -15.38
C GLY A 136 0.01 14.32 -15.61
N LYS A 137 -0.79 15.10 -14.86
CA LYS A 137 -2.01 15.78 -15.36
C LYS A 137 -2.72 16.73 -14.37
N LEU A 138 -2.08 17.25 -13.32
CA LEU A 138 -2.74 18.18 -12.37
C LEU A 138 -1.77 19.28 -11.87
N PRO A 139 -2.27 20.48 -11.49
CA PRO A 139 -1.49 21.73 -11.38
C PRO A 139 -0.60 21.90 -10.14
N PHE A 140 -0.27 20.86 -9.37
CA PHE A 140 0.61 20.98 -8.20
C PHE A 140 1.61 19.82 -8.09
N GLU A 141 2.83 20.16 -7.67
CA GLU A 141 4.00 19.28 -7.57
C GLU A 141 4.01 18.50 -6.26
N ILE A 142 4.30 17.20 -6.30
CA ILE A 142 4.37 16.36 -5.09
C ILE A 142 5.55 15.37 -5.18
N ASP A 143 6.09 14.87 -4.05
CA ASP A 143 7.25 13.97 -3.92
C ASP A 143 6.91 12.54 -3.44
N TYR A 144 7.52 11.50 -4.04
CA TYR A 144 7.27 10.07 -3.73
C TYR A 144 8.12 9.50 -2.59
N GLY A 145 9.26 10.13 -2.25
CA GLY A 145 10.25 9.51 -1.37
C GLY A 145 9.72 9.11 0.01
N ARG A 146 8.68 9.80 0.50
CA ARG A 146 8.10 9.59 1.83
C ARG A 146 6.94 8.59 1.88
N LEU A 147 6.21 8.41 0.78
CA LEU A 147 5.16 7.38 0.69
C LEU A 147 5.77 6.00 0.46
N THR A 148 6.83 5.91 -0.35
CA THR A 148 7.53 4.65 -0.55
C THR A 148 8.14 4.17 0.75
N GLU A 149 8.82 5.01 1.55
CA GLU A 149 9.37 4.60 2.85
C GLU A 149 8.32 3.98 3.80
N ASN A 150 7.10 4.53 3.87
CA ASN A 150 6.05 3.99 4.77
C ASN A 150 5.27 2.80 4.18
N VAL A 151 5.04 2.76 2.87
CA VAL A 151 4.55 1.55 2.17
C VAL A 151 5.59 0.43 2.23
N PHE A 152 6.88 0.78 2.18
CA PHE A 152 7.99 -0.11 2.50
C PHE A 152 7.85 -0.61 3.94
N TYR A 153 7.66 0.25 4.95
CA TYR A 153 7.52 -0.16 6.37
C TYR A 153 6.35 -1.12 6.61
N THR A 154 5.18 -0.90 6.01
CA THR A 154 4.04 -1.85 6.13
C THR A 154 4.36 -3.20 5.48
N SER A 155 5.14 -3.22 4.39
CA SER A 155 5.66 -4.47 3.79
C SER A 155 6.86 -5.09 4.53
N LEU A 156 7.63 -4.28 5.27
CA LEU A 156 8.92 -4.58 5.94
C LEU A 156 8.78 -4.85 7.43
N SER A 157 7.57 -4.85 8.01
CA SER A 157 7.34 -5.28 9.40
C SER A 157 7.78 -6.72 9.72
N SER A 158 8.32 -7.46 8.73
CA SER A 158 9.02 -8.73 8.90
C SER A 158 10.55 -8.67 8.70
N VAL A 159 11.14 -7.58 8.21
CA VAL A 159 12.60 -7.45 7.94
C VAL A 159 13.23 -6.48 8.93
N ASN A 160 13.96 -7.00 9.92
CA ASN A 160 14.89 -6.19 10.72
C ASN A 160 16.06 -5.74 9.83
N TRP A 161 16.10 -4.46 9.45
CA TRP A 161 17.31 -3.85 8.88
C TRP A 161 18.07 -3.12 9.99
N GLN A 162 18.81 -3.88 10.80
CA GLN A 162 19.95 -3.38 11.56
C GLN A 162 21.18 -4.09 11.02
N ASN A 163 21.88 -3.44 10.08
CA ASN A 163 23.34 -3.50 9.86
C ASN A 163 23.67 -3.10 8.43
N ARG A 164 23.89 -1.80 8.20
CA ARG A 164 24.88 -1.30 7.24
C ARG A 164 25.16 0.19 7.46
N THR A 165 26.00 0.46 8.45
CA THR A 165 26.91 1.62 8.41
C THR A 165 28.32 1.08 8.56
N GLY A 166 28.85 0.54 7.46
CA GLY A 166 30.30 0.40 7.30
C GLY A 166 30.80 1.73 6.77
N GLN A 167 31.31 2.58 7.67
CA GLN A 167 32.20 3.68 7.33
C GLN A 167 33.51 3.08 6.81
N THR A 168 33.91 3.48 5.61
CA THR A 168 35.33 3.58 5.22
C THR A 168 35.75 5.03 5.38
#